data_AF-A0AAU5WBU5-F1
#
_entry.id   AF-A0AAU5WBU5-F1
#
_cell.length_a   1.000
_cell.length_b   1.000
_cell.length_c   1.000
_cell.angle_alpha   90.00
_cell.angle_beta   90.00
_cell.angle_gamma   90.00
#
_symmetry.space_group_name_H-M   'P 1'
#
loop_
_entity.id
_entity.type
_entity.pdbx_description
1 polymer ?
#
loop_
_entity_poly.entity_id
_entity_poly.type
_entity_poly.pdbx_seq_one_letter_code
_entity_poly.pdbx_strand_id
1 'polypeptide(L)'
;MSSDLVALVRRRPDVHAVVDGLVALGESLEVRGGDPDPTLLYDPEGRLLASIEAPVLVSVPGEVGRLLGADHAARVTPPVWWVDVRAVADVPDGVRVARRFADALVHWQGGDIWPKPGPDAIARVVDGRSKGDDAAAGPAAASAAGPGVPGGAHGGAQGGVPGPGYSG
;
A
#
# COMPACT_ATOMS: atom_id res chain seq x y z
N MET A 1 4.59 -6.72 -13.78
CA MET A 1 5.74 -5.87 -13.37
C MET A 1 5.73 -4.64 -14.26
N SER A 2 5.58 -3.44 -13.69
CA SER A 2 5.49 -2.22 -14.50
C SER A 2 5.96 -0.95 -13.79
N SER A 3 6.84 -1.07 -12.81
CA SER A 3 7.56 0.08 -12.25
C SER A 3 8.93 -0.38 -11.75
N ASP A 4 9.96 0.11 -12.42
CA ASP A 4 11.35 -0.17 -12.10
C ASP A 4 11.95 1.07 -11.43
N LEU A 5 12.41 0.89 -10.19
CA LEU A 5 13.23 1.87 -9.50
C LEU A 5 14.68 1.37 -9.55
N VAL A 6 15.60 2.30 -9.74
CA VAL A 6 17.05 2.03 -9.65
C VAL A 6 17.60 2.79 -8.48
N ALA A 7 18.18 2.08 -7.52
CA ALA A 7 18.96 2.68 -6.45
C ALA A 7 20.45 2.58 -6.78
N LEU A 8 21.12 3.73 -6.83
CA LEU A 8 22.57 3.83 -6.99
C LEU A 8 23.19 4.15 -5.63
N VAL A 9 23.93 3.20 -5.05
CA VAL A 9 24.50 3.35 -3.70
C VAL A 9 26.01 3.22 -3.68
N ARG A 10 26.66 3.89 -2.72
CA ARG A 10 28.14 3.99 -2.67
C ARG A 10 28.83 2.74 -2.10
N ARG A 11 28.10 1.92 -1.34
CA ARG A 11 28.61 0.72 -0.67
C ARG A 11 27.83 -0.50 -1.15
N ARG A 12 28.42 -1.69 -1.03
CA ARG A 12 27.72 -2.93 -1.39
C ARG A 12 26.54 -3.08 -0.43
N PRO A 13 25.30 -3.11 -0.94
CA PRO A 13 24.13 -3.25 -0.09
C PRO A 13 24.02 -4.67 0.46
N ASP A 14 23.66 -4.76 1.74
CA ASP A 14 23.06 -5.96 2.32
C ASP A 14 21.55 -5.80 2.22
N VAL A 15 20.94 -6.48 1.25
CA VAL A 15 19.51 -6.37 0.96
C VAL A 15 18.68 -6.89 2.13
N HIS A 16 19.09 -7.99 2.77
CA HIS A 16 18.36 -8.57 3.89
C HIS A 16 18.38 -7.64 5.10
N ALA A 17 19.55 -7.09 5.44
CA ALA A 17 19.66 -6.12 6.53
C ALA A 17 18.76 -4.89 6.31
N VAL A 18 18.60 -4.47 5.05
CA VAL A 18 17.74 -3.34 4.72
C VAL A 18 16.27 -3.69 4.94
N VAL A 19 15.85 -4.88 4.50
CA VAL A 19 14.47 -5.35 4.71
C VAL A 19 14.18 -5.56 6.19
N ASP A 20 15.09 -6.17 6.94
CA ASP A 20 14.96 -6.36 8.39
C ASP A 20 14.76 -5.02 9.11
N GLY A 21 15.47 -3.98 8.66
CA GLY A 21 15.26 -2.62 9.17
C GLY A 21 13.88 -2.04 8.82
N LEU A 22 13.32 -2.34 7.65
CA LEU A 22 11.94 -1.95 7.31
C LEU A 22 10.92 -2.69 8.18
N VAL A 23 11.14 -3.98 8.43
CA VAL A 23 10.30 -4.80 9.32
C VAL A 23 10.34 -4.26 10.74
N ALA A 24 11.53 -3.91 11.24
CA ALA A 24 11.70 -3.25 12.54
C ALA A 24 10.98 -1.88 12.62
N LEU A 25 10.79 -1.21 11.49
CA LEU A 25 10.02 0.04 11.36
C LEU A 25 8.54 -0.17 11.01
N GLY A 26 8.03 -1.40 11.18
CA GLY A 26 6.62 -1.74 11.10
C GLY A 26 6.11 -2.15 9.72
N GLU A 27 6.96 -2.37 8.71
CA GLU A 27 6.52 -3.04 7.48
C GLU A 27 6.32 -4.54 7.72
N SER A 28 5.16 -5.07 7.34
CA SER A 28 4.91 -6.51 7.40
C SER A 28 5.37 -7.16 6.10
N LEU A 29 6.61 -7.63 6.06
CA LEU A 29 7.23 -8.22 4.88
C LEU A 29 7.75 -9.62 5.16
N GLU A 30 7.48 -10.53 4.24
CA GLU A 30 8.17 -11.81 4.14
C GLU A 30 9.22 -11.77 3.03
N VAL A 31 10.42 -12.25 3.32
CA VAL A 31 11.53 -12.30 2.36
C VAL A 31 11.76 -13.72 1.87
N ARG A 32 11.92 -13.90 0.55
CA ARG A 32 12.28 -15.18 -0.07
C ARG A 32 13.36 -14.98 -1.13
N GLY A 33 14.16 -16.01 -1.41
CA GLY A 33 15.28 -15.91 -2.35
C GLY A 33 16.46 -15.14 -1.78
N GLY A 34 17.32 -14.62 -2.67
CA GLY A 34 18.59 -13.98 -2.32
C GLY A 34 19.79 -14.61 -3.04
N ASP A 35 20.94 -13.94 -2.92
CA ASP A 35 22.18 -14.19 -3.68
C ASP A 35 22.44 -15.69 -3.96
N PRO A 36 22.44 -16.14 -5.24
CA PRO A 36 22.53 -15.34 -6.47
C PRO A 36 21.18 -14.91 -7.08
N ASP A 37 20.07 -15.39 -6.54
CA ASP A 37 18.74 -15.12 -7.08
C ASP A 37 18.17 -13.78 -6.59
N PRO A 38 17.17 -13.21 -7.28
CA PRO A 38 16.48 -12.02 -6.80
C PRO A 38 15.89 -12.23 -5.41
N THR A 39 15.95 -11.19 -4.59
CA THR A 39 15.26 -11.17 -3.30
C THR A 39 13.82 -10.73 -3.52
N LEU A 40 12.86 -11.57 -3.14
CA LEU A 40 11.44 -11.35 -3.33
C LEU A 40 10.79 -10.91 -2.02
N LEU A 41 10.00 -9.84 -2.08
CA LEU A 41 9.27 -9.29 -0.95
C LEU A 41 7.78 -9.59 -1.10
N TYR A 42 7.20 -10.23 -0.08
CA TYR A 42 5.80 -10.61 -0.02
C TYR A 42 5.09 -9.91 1.14
N ASP A 43 3.78 -9.72 1.02
CA ASP A 43 2.92 -9.35 2.14
C ASP A 43 2.56 -10.58 3.01
N PRO A 44 1.90 -10.39 4.17
CA PRO A 44 1.49 -11.49 5.04
C PRO A 44 0.48 -12.45 4.39
N GLU A 45 -0.24 -12.00 3.36
CA GLU A 45 -1.15 -12.84 2.57
C GLU A 45 -0.42 -13.66 1.49
N GLY A 46 0.90 -13.51 1.37
CA GLY A 46 1.74 -14.23 0.43
C GLY A 46 1.69 -13.69 -1.00
N ARG A 47 1.21 -12.46 -1.21
CA ARG A 47 1.24 -11.77 -2.51
C ARG A 47 2.59 -11.09 -2.71
N LEU A 48 3.14 -11.22 -3.92
CA LEU A 48 4.41 -10.58 -4.28
C LEU A 48 4.21 -9.07 -4.39
N LEU A 49 5.04 -8.30 -3.68
CA LEU A 49 5.05 -6.85 -3.70
C LEU A 49 6.16 -6.29 -4.59
N ALA A 50 7.38 -6.83 -4.45
CA ALA A 50 8.55 -6.38 -5.19
C ALA A 50 9.61 -7.48 -5.34
N SER A 51 10.42 -7.36 -6.40
CA SER A 51 11.65 -8.13 -6.62
C SER A 51 12.85 -7.19 -6.56
N ILE A 52 13.87 -7.56 -5.81
CA ILE A 52 15.14 -6.85 -5.71
C ILE A 52 16.19 -7.68 -6.43
N GLU A 53 16.71 -7.15 -7.54
CA GLU A 53 17.74 -7.84 -8.30
C GLU A 53 19.09 -7.79 -7.57
N ALA A 54 19.96 -8.74 -7.88
CA ALA A 54 21.29 -8.81 -7.29
C ALA A 54 22.06 -7.50 -7.53
N PRO A 55 22.70 -6.91 -6.50
CA PRO A 55 23.47 -5.68 -6.65
C PRO A 55 24.65 -5.84 -7.62
N VAL A 56 24.74 -4.94 -8.60
CA VAL A 56 25.80 -4.95 -9.62
C VAL A 56 26.73 -3.75 -9.43
N LEU A 57 28.05 -3.97 -9.39
CA LEU A 57 29.02 -2.88 -9.31
C LEU A 57 29.23 -2.24 -10.69
N VAL A 58 28.88 -0.96 -10.80
CA VAL A 58 29.11 -0.13 -12.00
C VAL A 58 30.32 0.75 -11.75
N SER A 59 31.45 0.42 -12.38
CA SER A 59 32.71 1.16 -12.22
C SER A 59 32.95 2.21 -13.30
N VAL A 60 32.23 2.15 -14.43
CA VAL A 60 32.47 3.01 -15.59
C VAL A 60 31.67 4.32 -15.46
N PRO A 61 32.32 5.50 -15.45
CA PRO A 61 31.66 6.80 -15.33
C PRO A 61 30.52 7.06 -16.32
N GLY A 62 30.67 6.61 -17.57
CA GLY A 62 29.69 6.85 -18.64
C GLY A 62 28.45 5.97 -18.59
N GLU A 63 28.48 4.85 -17.86
CA GLU A 63 27.41 3.84 -17.93
C GLU A 63 26.11 4.33 -17.27
N VAL A 64 26.22 4.99 -16.12
CA VAL A 64 25.07 5.61 -15.44
C VAL A 64 24.43 6.68 -16.33
N GLY A 65 25.24 7.50 -17.00
CA GLY A 65 24.75 8.55 -17.89
C GLY A 65 24.05 8.01 -19.13
N ARG A 66 24.54 6.89 -19.68
CA ARG A 66 23.93 6.21 -20.83
C ARG A 66 22.57 5.62 -20.50
N LEU A 67 22.41 5.05 -19.30
CA LEU A 67 21.20 4.33 -18.90
C LEU A 67 20.14 5.24 -18.24
N LEU A 68 20.56 6.19 -17.41
CA LEU A 68 19.66 7.01 -16.58
C LEU A 68 19.66 8.50 -16.93
N GLY A 69 20.55 8.93 -17.85
CA GLY A 69 20.69 10.31 -18.28
C GLY A 69 21.72 11.11 -17.48
N ALA A 70 22.12 12.26 -18.04
CA ALA A 70 23.17 13.11 -17.50
C ALA A 70 22.86 13.67 -16.11
N ASP A 71 21.60 14.02 -15.84
CA ASP A 71 21.17 14.59 -14.57
C ASP A 71 21.43 13.63 -13.40
N HIS A 72 21.12 12.34 -13.56
CA HIS A 72 21.41 11.31 -12.56
C HIS A 72 22.90 11.02 -12.45
N ALA A 73 23.61 10.96 -13.58
CA ALA A 73 25.06 10.76 -13.59
C ALA A 73 25.82 11.87 -12.85
N ALA A 74 25.35 13.12 -12.90
CA ALA A 74 25.97 14.24 -12.20
C ALA A 74 25.87 14.16 -10.66
N ARG A 75 24.97 13.31 -10.12
CA ARG A 75 24.68 13.21 -8.68
C ARG A 75 25.38 12.03 -8.00
N VAL A 76 26.01 11.16 -8.77
CA VAL A 76 26.75 10.02 -8.26
C VAL A 76 28.15 9.99 -8.86
N THR A 77 29.11 9.44 -8.12
CA THR A 77 30.49 9.28 -8.61
C THR A 77 30.82 7.80 -8.59
N PRO A 78 31.01 7.16 -9.75
CA PRO A 78 31.43 5.77 -9.80
C PRO A 78 32.78 5.55 -9.10
N PRO A 79 33.01 4.35 -8.54
CA PRO A 79 32.14 3.17 -8.62
C PRO A 79 30.89 3.26 -7.73
N VAL A 80 29.75 2.81 -8.26
CA VAL A 80 28.47 2.71 -7.54
C VAL A 80 27.88 1.32 -7.68
N TRP A 81 27.15 0.88 -6.67
CA TRP A 81 26.32 -0.32 -6.73
C TRP A 81 24.96 0.03 -7.28
N TRP A 82 24.58 -0.65 -8.35
CA TRP A 82 23.29 -0.59 -9.01
C TRP A 82 22.37 -1.67 -8.44
N VAL A 83 21.18 -1.27 -7.98
CA VAL A 83 20.14 -2.20 -7.53
C VAL A 83 18.86 -1.89 -8.27
N ASP A 84 18.39 -2.84 -9.08
CA ASP A 84 17.07 -2.79 -9.69
C ASP A 84 16.03 -3.28 -8.67
N VAL A 85 14.99 -2.47 -8.49
CA VAL A 85 13.87 -2.72 -7.60
C VAL A 85 12.60 -2.71 -8.44
N ARG A 86 12.00 -3.88 -8.64
CA ARG A 86 10.87 -4.09 -9.55
C ARG A 86 9.59 -4.27 -8.76
N ALA A 87 8.69 -3.30 -8.85
CA ALA A 87 7.40 -3.37 -8.18
C ALA A 87 6.36 -4.17 -8.99
N VAL A 88 5.49 -4.86 -8.26
CA VAL A 88 4.23 -5.39 -8.81
C VAL A 88 3.20 -4.26 -8.78
N ALA A 89 3.00 -3.59 -9.92
CA ALA A 89 2.30 -2.31 -9.96
C ALA A 89 0.78 -2.39 -9.83
N ASP A 90 0.19 -3.55 -10.11
CA ASP A 90 -1.23 -3.84 -9.92
C ASP A 90 -1.58 -4.21 -8.47
N VAL A 91 -0.56 -4.36 -7.61
CA VAL A 91 -0.73 -4.46 -6.16
C VAL A 91 -0.54 -3.07 -5.54
N PRO A 92 -1.56 -2.50 -4.87
CA PRO A 92 -1.49 -1.13 -4.31
C PRO A 92 -0.25 -0.86 -3.46
N ASP A 93 0.19 -1.88 -2.73
CA ASP A 93 1.32 -1.82 -1.81
C ASP A 93 2.67 -2.05 -2.50
N GLY A 94 2.70 -2.66 -3.69
CA GLY A 94 3.93 -3.05 -4.38
C GLY A 94 4.83 -1.86 -4.69
N VAL A 95 4.26 -0.80 -5.28
CA VAL A 95 5.01 0.43 -5.59
C VAL A 95 5.45 1.15 -4.32
N ARG A 96 4.61 1.19 -3.27
CA ARG A 96 4.96 1.83 -1.99
C ARG A 96 6.14 1.13 -1.33
N VAL A 97 6.10 -0.21 -1.23
CA VAL A 97 7.15 -1.01 -0.60
C VAL A 97 8.45 -0.93 -1.39
N ALA A 98 8.40 -1.08 -2.71
CA ALA A 98 9.56 -0.89 -3.59
C ALA A 98 10.22 0.48 -3.37
N ARG A 99 9.40 1.54 -3.29
CA ARG A 99 9.86 2.90 -3.03
C ARG A 99 10.51 3.04 -1.66
N ARG A 100 9.84 2.57 -0.61
CA ARG A 100 10.33 2.63 0.78
C ARG A 100 11.66 1.86 0.93
N PHE A 101 11.79 0.72 0.25
CA PHE A 101 13.04 -0.02 0.18
C PHE A 101 14.15 0.78 -0.50
N ALA A 102 13.92 1.32 -1.69
CA ALA A 102 14.91 2.12 -2.40
C ALA A 102 15.35 3.36 -1.58
N ASP A 103 14.39 4.05 -0.97
CA ASP A 103 14.64 5.21 -0.11
C ASP A 103 15.45 4.82 1.15
N ALA A 104 15.14 3.71 1.81
CA ALA A 104 15.92 3.18 2.94
C ALA A 104 17.35 2.80 2.54
N LEU A 105 17.51 2.19 1.36
CA LEU A 105 18.80 1.79 0.81
C LEU A 105 19.71 3.01 0.62
N VAL A 106 19.19 4.06 -0.02
CA VAL A 106 19.92 5.31 -0.25
C VAL A 106 20.13 6.09 1.04
N HIS A 107 19.17 6.06 1.98
CA HIS A 107 19.31 6.69 3.28
C HIS A 107 20.51 6.13 4.07
N TRP A 108 20.65 4.80 4.14
CA TRP A 108 21.74 4.19 4.91
C TRP A 108 23.09 4.17 4.20
N GLN A 109 23.09 4.09 2.86
CA GLN A 109 24.34 3.90 2.11
C GLN A 109 24.82 5.13 1.36
N GLY A 110 23.98 6.16 1.25
CA GLY A 110 24.19 7.33 0.41
C GLY A 110 24.09 6.98 -1.07
N GLY A 111 23.59 7.91 -1.89
CA GLY A 111 23.29 7.59 -3.27
C GLY A 111 22.22 8.45 -3.90
N ASP A 112 21.62 7.93 -4.97
CA ASP A 112 20.46 8.54 -5.62
C ASP A 112 19.50 7.45 -6.13
N ILE A 113 18.24 7.84 -6.39
CA ILE A 113 17.20 6.94 -6.89
C ILE A 113 16.66 7.47 -8.22
N TRP A 114 16.48 6.56 -9.17
CA TRP A 114 15.78 6.79 -10.42
C TRP A 114 14.47 5.97 -10.49
N PRO A 115 13.39 6.50 -11.08
CA PRO A 115 13.20 7.91 -11.37
C PRO A 115 13.07 8.70 -10.05
N LYS A 116 13.46 9.98 -10.10
CA LYS A 116 13.11 10.90 -9.01
C LYS A 116 11.58 10.96 -8.91
N PRO A 117 11.02 10.99 -7.70
CA PRO A 117 9.60 11.22 -7.55
C PRO A 117 9.27 12.60 -8.13
N GLY A 118 8.23 12.66 -8.97
CA GLY A 118 7.73 13.94 -9.47
C GLY A 118 7.13 14.79 -8.33
N PRO A 119 6.87 16.09 -8.57
CA PRO A 119 6.32 17.01 -7.57
C PRO A 119 5.04 16.51 -6.88
N ASP A 120 4.19 15.79 -7.61
CA ASP A 120 2.92 15.26 -7.08
C ASP A 120 3.12 14.05 -6.16
N ALA A 121 4.21 13.29 -6.34
CA ALA A 121 4.52 12.14 -5.50
C ALA A 121 5.08 12.57 -4.13
N ILE A 122 5.91 13.62 -4.10
CA ILE A 122 6.40 14.20 -2.84
C ILE A 122 5.29 14.87 -2.02
N ALA A 123 4.30 15.51 -2.67
CA ALA A 123 3.15 16.09 -1.96
C ALA A 123 2.35 15.02 -1.19
N ARG A 124 2.08 13.86 -1.80
CA ARG A 124 1.36 12.74 -1.16
C ARG A 124 2.10 12.11 0.01
N VAL A 125 3.44 12.14 0.00
CA VAL A 125 4.26 11.67 1.14
C VAL A 125 4.15 12.63 2.32
N VAL A 126 4.12 13.94 2.05
CA VAL A 126 3.97 14.97 3.09
C VAL A 126 2.56 14.97 3.69
N ASP A 127 1.54 14.66 2.89
CA ASP A 127 0.14 14.55 3.33
C ASP A 127 -0.19 13.25 4.07
N GLY A 128 0.79 12.36 4.28
CA GLY A 128 0.70 11.02 4.87
C GLY A 128 0.31 10.95 6.36
N ARG A 129 -0.65 11.76 6.82
CA ARG A 129 -1.49 11.41 7.97
C ARG A 129 -2.48 10.35 7.49
N SER A 130 -2.03 9.09 7.45
CA SER A 130 -2.93 7.95 7.26
C SER A 130 -4.05 8.04 8.30
N LYS A 131 -5.28 8.23 7.86
CA LYS A 131 -6.47 8.05 8.69
C LYS A 131 -6.52 6.57 9.04
N GLY A 132 -6.05 6.22 10.24
CA GLY A 132 -6.26 4.93 10.84
C GLY A 132 -7.76 4.67 11.00
N ASP A 133 -8.13 3.44 10.66
CA ASP A 133 -9.20 2.61 11.21
C ASP A 133 -10.44 3.32 11.76
N ASP A 134 -11.54 3.21 11.01
CA ASP A 134 -12.83 2.76 11.55
C ASP A 134 -13.79 2.46 10.39
N ALA A 135 -14.07 1.16 10.20
CA ALA A 135 -15.42 0.59 10.05
C ALA A 135 -15.33 -0.82 9.46
N ALA A 136 -15.23 -1.80 10.36
CA ALA A 136 -15.82 -3.10 10.12
C ALA A 136 -17.35 -2.93 10.06
N ALA A 137 -17.96 -3.33 8.94
CA ALA A 137 -19.37 -3.70 8.89
C ALA A 137 -19.50 -4.90 7.95
N GLY A 138 -19.55 -6.09 8.53
CA GLY A 138 -19.96 -7.32 7.84
C GLY A 138 -21.44 -7.28 7.45
N PRO A 139 -21.89 -8.23 6.60
CA PRO A 139 -23.18 -8.16 5.94
C PRO A 139 -24.30 -8.72 6.84
N ALA A 140 -25.47 -8.07 6.83
CA ALA A 140 -26.69 -8.64 7.40
C ALA A 140 -27.63 -9.08 6.28
N ALA A 141 -27.77 -10.39 6.13
CA ALA A 141 -28.80 -11.05 5.34
C ALA A 141 -30.17 -11.03 6.06
N ALA A 142 -31.21 -11.18 5.25
CA ALA A 142 -32.62 -10.91 5.49
C ALA A 142 -33.37 -11.86 6.45
N SER A 143 -34.53 -11.41 6.99
CA SER A 143 -35.83 -12.08 6.73
C SER A 143 -37.05 -11.47 7.44
N ALA A 144 -38.21 -11.74 6.81
CA ALA A 144 -39.62 -11.71 7.26
C ALA A 144 -40.36 -10.35 7.15
N ALA A 145 -41.28 -10.14 6.19
CA ALA A 145 -42.61 -10.74 6.00
C ALA A 145 -43.62 -10.34 7.10
N GLY A 146 -44.44 -9.32 6.88
CA GLY A 146 -45.88 -9.52 6.61
C GLY A 146 -46.73 -8.43 7.29
N PRO A 147 -47.99 -8.20 6.85
CA PRO A 147 -48.60 -6.86 6.79
C PRO A 147 -49.53 -6.51 7.96
N GLY A 148 -49.77 -5.22 8.20
CA GLY A 148 -50.77 -4.74 9.16
C GLY A 148 -51.11 -3.25 9.00
N VAL A 149 -52.31 -2.98 8.48
CA VAL A 149 -53.04 -1.69 8.42
C VAL A 149 -54.47 -2.03 8.89
N PRO A 150 -55.29 -1.14 9.46
CA PRO A 150 -55.09 0.05 10.30
C PRO A 150 -55.99 0.05 11.58
N GLY A 151 -55.79 1.03 12.48
CA GLY A 151 -56.86 1.62 13.31
C GLY A 151 -56.66 3.15 13.25
N GLY A 152 -57.62 4.03 12.95
CA GLY A 152 -59.04 4.14 13.32
C GLY A 152 -59.13 5.15 14.48
N ALA A 153 -59.99 6.18 14.57
CA ALA A 153 -61.02 6.81 13.74
C ALA A 153 -61.45 8.09 14.49
N HIS A 154 -62.00 9.12 13.83
CA HIS A 154 -62.96 10.04 14.45
C HIS A 154 -63.87 10.67 13.38
N GLY A 155 -65.19 10.48 13.54
CA GLY A 155 -66.19 11.20 12.75
C GLY A 155 -67.59 10.56 12.74
N GLY A 156 -68.40 10.89 13.76
CA GLY A 156 -69.80 11.28 13.54
C GLY A 156 -70.90 10.21 13.44
N ALA A 157 -71.75 10.24 14.48
CA ALA A 157 -73.20 10.40 14.39
C ALA A 157 -74.13 9.18 14.17
N GLN A 158 -74.87 8.92 15.27
CA GLN A 158 -76.34 8.80 15.36
C GLN A 158 -77.03 7.44 15.14
N GLY A 159 -77.78 7.06 16.19
CA GLY A 159 -79.09 6.43 16.06
C GLY A 159 -79.26 5.12 16.84
N GLY A 160 -80.24 5.09 17.75
CA GLY A 160 -80.89 3.83 18.14
C GLY A 160 -81.01 3.60 19.64
N VAL A 161 -82.25 3.63 20.13
CA VAL A 161 -82.69 3.59 21.54
C VAL A 161 -82.92 2.12 22.01
N PRO A 162 -83.54 1.80 23.17
CA PRO A 162 -82.88 1.20 24.33
C PRO A 162 -83.43 -0.19 24.72
N GLY A 163 -82.88 -0.83 25.77
CA GLY A 163 -83.58 -1.91 26.48
C GLY A 163 -82.78 -2.53 27.64
N PRO A 164 -83.43 -3.02 28.72
CA PRO A 164 -82.89 -2.91 30.08
C PRO A 164 -82.63 -4.25 30.81
N GLY A 165 -81.94 -4.17 31.95
CA GLY A 165 -81.94 -5.17 33.04
C GLY A 165 -80.89 -6.29 32.86
N TYR A 166 -80.21 -6.81 33.87
CA TYR A 166 -80.49 -6.87 35.31
C TYR A 166 -79.16 -7.05 36.08
N SER A 167 -79.13 -6.60 37.34
CA SER A 167 -78.08 -6.82 38.34
C SER A 167 -78.09 -8.25 38.91
N GLY A 168 -77.00 -8.64 39.57
CA GLY A 168 -77.02 -9.64 40.66
C GLY A 168 -76.01 -10.75 40.53
#